data_AF-A3MVM9-F1
#
_entry.id   AF-A3MVM9-F1
#
_cell.length_a   1.000
_cell.length_b   1.000
_cell.length_c   1.000
_cell.angle_alpha   90.00
_cell.angle_beta   90.00
_cell.angle_gamma   90.00
#
_symmetry.space_group_name_H-M   'P 1'
#
loop_
_entity.id
_entity.type
_entity.pdbx_description
1 polymer ?
#
loop_
_entity_poly.entity_id
_entity_poly.type
_entity_poly.pdbx_seq_one_letter_code
_entity_poly.pdbx_strand_id
1 'polypeptide(L)'
;MSEREFNVEPVVELLAQLAREKVYGPLDLLSRVEDNDEFYMRLAREALYSALRYLSTERRNVPELEKSVELALRVIEKRPYFAKELALKALAKAMSG
;
A
#
# COMPACT_ATOMS: atom_id res chain seq x y z
N MET A 1 -16.24 12.29 15.23
CA MET A 1 -15.00 12.71 14.55
C MET A 1 -15.33 12.83 13.07
N SER A 2 -15.14 14.01 12.49
CA SER A 2 -15.55 14.35 11.13
C SER A 2 -14.91 13.42 10.10
N GLU A 3 -15.72 12.88 9.18
CA GLU A 3 -15.37 12.08 8.00
C GLU A 3 -14.52 12.91 7.01
N ARG A 4 -13.27 13.23 7.37
CA ARG A 4 -12.26 13.48 6.34
C ARG A 4 -12.05 12.14 5.65
N GLU A 5 -12.53 12.04 4.41
CA GLU A 5 -12.47 10.83 3.58
C GLU A 5 -11.15 10.09 3.75
N PHE A 6 -11.25 8.79 4.00
CA PHE A 6 -10.12 7.87 4.07
C PHE A 6 -9.39 7.85 2.73
N ASN A 7 -8.41 8.73 2.54
CA ASN A 7 -7.69 8.79 1.28
C ASN A 7 -6.49 7.84 1.29
N VAL A 8 -6.70 6.62 0.80
CA VAL A 8 -5.62 5.66 0.53
C VAL A 8 -5.15 5.72 -0.93
N GLU A 9 -5.70 6.63 -1.73
CA GLU A 9 -5.41 6.76 -3.16
C GLU A 9 -3.91 6.98 -3.45
N PRO A 10 -3.16 7.78 -2.66
CA PRO A 10 -1.70 7.91 -2.87
C PRO A 10 -0.96 6.56 -2.75
N VAL A 11 -1.41 5.68 -1.86
CA VAL A 11 -0.84 4.33 -1.70
C VAL A 11 -1.20 3.45 -2.89
N VAL A 12 -2.46 3.53 -3.36
CA VAL A 12 -2.90 2.79 -4.55
C VAL A 12 -2.11 3.23 -5.79
N GLU A 13 -1.90 4.53 -5.99
CA GLU A 13 -1.13 5.04 -7.14
C GLU A 13 0.33 4.61 -7.08
N LEU A 14 0.95 4.67 -5.89
CA LEU A 14 2.31 4.16 -5.69
C LEU A 14 2.41 2.68 -6.06
N LEU A 15 1.54 1.84 -5.49
CA LEU A 15 1.55 0.40 -5.77
C LEU A 15 1.24 0.11 -7.25
N ALA A 16 0.37 0.91 -7.89
CA ALA A 16 0.07 0.78 -9.30
C ALA A 16 1.28 1.15 -10.18
N GLN A 17 2.03 2.19 -9.82
CA GLN A 17 3.28 2.55 -10.49
C GLN A 17 4.28 1.38 -10.43
N LEU A 18 4.49 0.81 -9.24
CA LEU A 18 5.37 -0.36 -9.08
C LEU A 18 4.95 -1.53 -9.94
N ALA A 19 3.65 -1.82 -10.01
CA ALA A 19 3.12 -2.88 -10.86
C ALA A 19 3.36 -2.60 -12.36
N ARG A 20 3.20 -1.35 -12.83
CA ARG A 20 3.54 -0.96 -14.22
C ARG A 20 5.02 -1.16 -14.54
N GLU A 21 5.88 -0.92 -13.55
CA GLU A 21 7.33 -1.13 -13.64
C GLU A 21 7.74 -2.59 -13.36
N LYS A 22 6.77 -3.50 -13.20
CA LYS A 22 6.95 -4.94 -12.94
C LYS A 22 7.63 -5.25 -11.60
N VAL A 23 7.55 -4.33 -10.64
CA VAL A 23 8.03 -4.50 -9.25
C VAL A 23 6.86 -5.04 -8.40
N TYR A 24 6.66 -6.36 -8.43
CA TYR A 24 5.52 -6.99 -7.76
C TYR A 24 5.73 -7.32 -6.28
N GLY A 25 6.96 -7.30 -5.77
CA GLY A 25 7.29 -7.72 -4.41
C GLY A 25 6.40 -7.10 -3.32
N PRO A 26 6.18 -5.77 -3.29
CA PRO A 26 5.27 -5.14 -2.33
C PRO A 26 3.81 -5.62 -2.45
N LEU A 27 3.32 -5.84 -3.67
CA LEU A 27 1.96 -6.31 -3.91
C LEU A 27 1.79 -7.78 -3.47
N ASP A 28 2.79 -8.61 -3.76
CA ASP A 28 2.83 -10.01 -3.36
C ASP A 28 2.82 -10.15 -1.83
N LEU A 29 3.62 -9.33 -1.13
CA LEU A 29 3.65 -9.32 0.33
C LEU A 29 2.30 -8.88 0.93
N LEU A 30 1.69 -7.81 0.41
CA LEU A 30 0.37 -7.37 0.84
C LEU A 30 -0.72 -8.43 0.60
N SER A 31 -0.61 -9.20 -0.49
CA SER A 31 -1.59 -10.25 -0.81
C SER A 31 -1.57 -11.43 0.16
N ARG A 32 -0.48 -11.60 0.92
CA ARG A 32 -0.27 -12.67 1.91
C ARG A 32 -0.69 -12.29 3.33
N VAL A 33 -1.17 -11.07 3.56
CA VAL A 33 -1.64 -10.64 4.87
C VAL A 33 -3.00 -11.28 5.14
N GLU A 34 -3.05 -12.19 6.11
CA GLU A 34 -4.26 -12.97 6.43
C GLU A 34 -4.89 -12.57 7.77
N ASP A 35 -4.07 -12.17 8.75
CA ASP A 35 -4.53 -11.75 10.09
C ASP A 35 -3.75 -10.51 10.60
N ASN A 36 -4.04 -10.04 11.82
CA ASN A 36 -3.41 -8.88 12.44
C ASN A 36 -2.30 -9.23 13.46
N ASP A 37 -1.82 -10.48 13.48
CA ASP A 37 -0.69 -10.85 14.31
C ASP A 37 0.61 -10.12 13.91
N GLU A 38 1.62 -10.20 14.77
CA GLU A 38 2.87 -9.48 14.55
C GLU A 38 3.57 -9.88 13.24
N PHE A 39 3.45 -11.14 12.83
CA PHE A 39 4.07 -11.65 11.60
C PHE A 39 3.44 -10.98 10.38
N TYR A 40 2.11 -10.99 10.27
CA TYR A 40 1.40 -10.37 9.15
C TYR A 40 1.51 -8.85 9.16
N MET A 41 1.46 -8.22 10.34
CA MET A 41 1.65 -6.78 10.46
C MET A 41 3.07 -6.36 10.08
N ARG A 42 4.08 -7.21 10.34
CA ARG A 42 5.45 -6.98 9.85
C ARG A 42 5.51 -7.07 8.33
N LEU A 43 4.87 -8.06 7.71
CA LEU A 43 4.80 -8.16 6.24
C LEU A 43 4.15 -6.92 5.61
N ALA A 44 3.04 -6.44 6.16
CA ALA A 44 2.37 -5.22 5.69
C ALA A 44 3.28 -3.99 5.78
N ARG A 45 3.99 -3.82 6.91
CA ARG A 45 4.97 -2.73 7.10
C ARG A 45 6.13 -2.82 6.12
N GLU A 46 6.69 -4.01 5.94
CA GLU A 46 7.81 -4.24 5.02
C GLU A 46 7.43 -3.96 3.57
N ALA A 47 6.22 -4.36 3.17
CA ALA A 47 5.69 -4.09 1.84
C ALA A 47 5.54 -2.59 1.57
N LEU A 48 4.87 -1.86 2.47
CA LEU A 48 4.64 -0.43 2.30
C LEU A 48 5.93 0.39 2.44
N TYR A 49 6.86 -0.03 3.31
CA TYR A 49 8.18 0.59 3.41
C TYR A 49 8.99 0.39 2.12
N SER A 50 9.02 -0.83 1.59
CA SER A 50 9.67 -1.14 0.32
C SER A 50 9.11 -0.30 -0.82
N ALA A 51 7.79 -0.10 -0.86
CA ALA A 51 7.13 0.77 -1.82
C ALA A 51 7.54 2.24 -1.66
N LEU A 52 7.53 2.78 -0.44
CA LEU A 52 7.98 4.15 -0.16
C LEU A 52 9.45 4.38 -0.57
N ARG A 53 10.31 3.41 -0.26
CA ARG A 53 11.73 3.48 -0.60
C ARG A 53 11.94 3.58 -2.10
N TYR A 54 11.12 2.91 -2.92
CA TYR A 54 11.21 3.02 -4.37
C TYR A 54 10.97 4.46 -4.87
N LEU A 55 10.02 5.20 -4.30
CA LEU A 55 9.82 6.61 -4.66
C LEU A 55 11.01 7.49 -4.26
N SER A 56 11.64 7.21 -3.11
CA SER A 56 12.81 7.95 -2.67
C SER A 56 13.98 7.81 -3.65
N THR A 57 14.13 6.65 -4.30
CA THR A 57 15.15 6.43 -5.34
C THR A 57 14.82 7.16 -6.64
N GLU A 58 13.54 7.35 -6.96
CA GLU A 58 13.05 8.08 -8.13
C GLU A 58 12.96 9.61 -7.93
N ARG A 59 13.32 10.12 -6.73
CA ARG A 59 13.20 11.55 -6.32
C ARG A 59 11.80 12.15 -6.54
N ARG A 60 10.75 11.33 -6.53
CA ARG A 60 9.37 11.79 -6.67
C ARG A 60 8.81 12.15 -5.29
N ASN A 61 8.27 13.36 -5.17
CA ASN A 61 7.52 13.76 -3.99
C ASN A 61 6.02 13.56 -4.25
N VAL A 62 5.38 12.69 -3.48
CA VAL A 62 3.93 12.48 -3.53
C VAL A 62 3.33 13.10 -2.27
N PRO A 63 2.57 14.21 -2.39
CA PRO A 63 1.93 14.82 -1.24
C PRO A 63 1.09 13.81 -0.45
N GLU A 64 1.13 13.93 0.88
CA GLU A 64 0.29 13.14 1.81
C GLU A 64 0.51 11.62 1.81
N LEU A 65 1.48 11.11 1.05
CA LEU A 65 1.73 9.69 0.93
C LEU A 65 2.13 9.04 2.25
N GLU A 66 3.02 9.66 3.03
CA GLU A 66 3.42 9.13 4.34
C GLU A 66 2.21 8.98 5.28
N LYS A 67 1.36 10.02 5.35
CA LYS A 67 0.11 9.98 6.12
C LYS A 67 -0.85 8.90 5.60
N SER A 68 -0.90 8.71 4.28
CA SER A 68 -1.72 7.68 3.65
C SER A 68 -1.21 6.28 3.96
N VAL A 69 0.10 6.08 4.05
CA VAL A 69 0.73 4.81 4.48
C VAL A 69 0.45 4.51 5.94
N GLU A 70 0.62 5.49 6.83
CA GLU A 70 0.25 5.33 8.25
C GLU A 70 -1.22 4.97 8.42
N LEU A 71 -2.11 5.63 7.65
CA LEU A 71 -3.53 5.32 7.64
C LEU A 71 -3.80 3.91 7.12
N ALA A 72 -3.19 3.52 6.00
CA ALA A 72 -3.32 2.18 5.44
C ALA A 72 -2.92 1.11 6.46
N LEU A 73 -1.79 1.29 7.16
CA LEU A 73 -1.34 0.37 8.22
C LEU A 73 -2.35 0.26 9.37
N ARG A 74 -2.92 1.38 9.84
CA ARG A 74 -3.96 1.37 10.89
C ARG A 74 -5.24 0.68 10.42
N VAL A 75 -5.58 0.77 9.13
CA VAL A 75 -6.75 0.07 8.57
C VAL A 75 -6.45 -1.43 8.44
N ILE A 76 -5.26 -1.82 7.99
CA ILE A 76 -4.83 -3.23 7.90
C ILE A 76 -4.86 -3.87 9.29
N GLU A 77 -4.36 -3.20 10.33
CA GLU A 77 -4.37 -3.70 11.70
C GLU A 77 -5.79 -4.02 12.21
N LYS A 78 -6.78 -3.21 11.82
CA LYS A 78 -8.19 -3.42 12.16
C LYS A 78 -8.91 -4.39 11.22
N ARG A 79 -8.42 -4.52 9.99
CA ARG A 79 -9.02 -5.29 8.90
C ARG A 79 -7.92 -5.85 7.98
N PRO A 80 -7.30 -6.98 8.32
CA PRO A 80 -6.15 -7.54 7.59
C PRO A 80 -6.37 -7.71 6.09
N TYR A 81 -7.55 -8.19 5.70
CA TYR A 81 -7.96 -8.34 4.29
C TYR A 81 -7.86 -7.05 3.47
N PHE A 82 -7.82 -5.87 4.09
CA PHE A 82 -7.61 -4.61 3.40
C PHE A 82 -6.26 -4.53 2.68
N ALA A 83 -5.22 -5.21 3.19
CA ALA A 83 -3.93 -5.27 2.51
C ALA A 83 -4.06 -5.92 1.12
N LYS A 84 -4.84 -7.01 1.03
CA LYS A 84 -5.16 -7.66 -0.24
C LYS A 84 -6.04 -6.80 -1.14
N GLU A 85 -7.01 -6.07 -0.57
CA GLU A 85 -7.82 -5.10 -1.32
C GLU A 85 -6.94 -4.00 -1.95
N LEU A 86 -5.95 -3.48 -1.22
CA LEU A 86 -4.99 -2.49 -1.74
C LEU A 86 -4.19 -3.05 -2.92
N ALA A 87 -3.64 -4.26 -2.78
CA ALA A 87 -2.88 -4.90 -3.85
C ALA A 87 -3.73 -5.12 -5.11
N LEU A 88 -4.96 -5.62 -4.96
CA LEU A 88 -5.87 -5.84 -6.08
C LEU A 88 -6.31 -4.54 -6.76
N LYS A 89 -6.62 -3.49 -5.98
CA LYS A 89 -6.95 -2.16 -6.53
C LYS A 89 -5.78 -1.58 -7.31
N ALA A 90 -4.57 -1.69 -6.78
CA ALA A 90 -3.37 -1.23 -7.46
C ALA A 90 -3.11 -1.98 -8.77
N LEU A 91 -3.26 -3.31 -8.78
CA LEU A 91 -3.16 -4.12 -10.00
C LEU A 91 -4.20 -3.72 -11.04
N ALA A 92 -5.47 -3.60 -10.64
CA ALA A 92 -6.54 -3.17 -11.54
C ALA A 92 -6.24 -1.79 -12.15
N LYS A 93 -5.73 -0.85 -11.34
CA LYS A 93 -5.34 0.49 -11.80
C LYS A 93 -4.12 0.47 -12.73
N ALA A 94 -3.15 -0.41 -12.48
CA ALA A 94 -2.00 -0.59 -13.35
C ALA A 94 -2.40 -1.15 -14.72
N MET A 95 -3.40 -2.04 -14.77
CA MET A 95 -3.90 -2.65 -16.01
C MET A 95 -4.87 -1.75 -16.80
N SER A 96 -5.56 -0.84 -16.11
CA SER A 96 -6.52 0.08 -16.74
C SER A 96 -5.87 1.34 -17.31
N GLY A 97 -4.54 1.45 -17.22
CA GLY A 97 -3.74 2.61 -17.63
C GLY A 97 -3.04 2.41 -18.97
#